data_AF-A0A7C7ZQU0-F1
#
_entry.id   AF-A0A7C7ZQU0-F1
#
_cell.length_a   1.000
_cell.length_b   1.000
_cell.length_c   1.000
_cell.angle_alpha   90.00
_cell.angle_beta   90.00
_cell.angle_gamma   90.00
#
_symmetry.space_group_name_H-M   'P 1'
#
loop_
_entity.id
_entity.type
_entity.pdbx_description
1 polymer ?
#
loop_
_entity_poly.entity_id
_entity_poly.type
_entity_poly.pdbx_seq_one_letter_code
_entity_poly.pdbx_strand_id
1 'polypeptide(L)'
;MKKIQLLFFTSIIPFLSIAQEKGLDQRIDESFKPVSDFFHDVVFFQVGGYPFVIFLLVGSALFFTIYFGFPNIRYFWTSINVVRGKYDDVDKNNSDSKDGEVSHFQALATAV
;
A
#
# COMPACT_ATOMS: atom_id res chain seq x y z
N MET A 1 42.44 22.39 36.73
CA MET A 1 42.81 21.30 35.78
C MET A 1 41.61 20.45 35.35
N LYS A 2 40.69 20.04 36.24
CA LYS A 2 39.49 19.24 35.88
C LYS A 2 38.53 19.91 34.86
N LYS A 3 38.38 21.23 34.87
CA LYS A 3 37.49 21.96 33.93
C LYS A 3 37.98 21.95 32.47
N ILE A 4 39.30 21.97 32.26
CA ILE A 4 39.91 21.88 30.92
C ILE A 4 39.78 20.47 30.33
N GLN A 5 39.88 19.44 31.16
CA GLN A 5 39.66 18.05 30.75
C GLN A 5 38.19 17.83 30.31
N LEU A 6 37.23 18.45 31.02
CA LEU A 6 35.81 18.37 30.69
C LEU A 6 35.46 19.09 29.37
N LEU A 7 36.10 20.24 29.10
CA LEU A 7 35.95 20.99 27.85
C LEU A 7 36.54 20.25 26.63
N PHE A 8 37.63 19.50 26.82
CA PHE A 8 38.19 18.65 25.77
C PHE A 8 37.26 17.48 25.43
N PHE A 9 36.60 16.90 26.43
CA PHE A 9 35.67 15.79 26.26
C PHE A 9 34.38 16.21 25.54
N THR A 10 33.85 17.41 25.83
CA THR A 10 32.66 17.94 25.13
C THR A 10 32.93 18.33 23.68
N SER A 11 34.17 18.66 23.31
CA SER A 11 34.55 18.94 21.93
C SER A 11 34.61 17.70 21.02
N ILE A 12 34.66 16.48 21.59
CA ILE A 12 34.76 15.20 20.86
C ILE A 12 33.37 14.60 20.55
N ILE A 13 32.33 14.99 21.30
CA ILE A 13 30.94 14.56 21.09
C ILE A 13 30.40 14.81 19.67
N PRO A 14 30.64 15.97 19.01
CA PRO A 14 30.15 16.19 17.64
C PRO A 14 30.83 15.28 16.61
N PHE A 15 32.03 14.77 16.89
CA PHE A 15 32.74 13.85 15.99
C PHE A 15 32.19 12.42 16.04
N LEU A 16 31.62 11.98 17.17
CA LEU A 16 30.96 10.67 17.27
C LEU A 16 29.61 10.62 16.52
N SER A 17 28.88 11.73 16.42
CA SER A 17 27.61 11.77 15.68
C SER A 17 27.79 11.62 14.16
N ILE A 18 28.94 12.02 13.63
CA ILE A 18 29.27 11.93 12.19
C ILE A 18 29.70 10.51 11.81
N ALA A 19 30.11 9.69 12.78
CA ALA A 19 30.58 8.32 12.58
C ALA A 19 29.45 7.27 12.63
N GLN A 20 28.18 7.68 12.69
CA GLN A 20 27.08 6.73 12.51
C GLN A 20 27.13 6.18 11.09
N GLU A 21 27.48 4.90 10.97
CA GLU A 21 27.29 4.14 9.74
C GLU A 21 25.86 4.35 9.23
N LYS A 22 25.71 4.56 7.92
CA LYS A 22 24.39 4.58 7.28
C LYS A 22 23.62 3.35 7.77
N GLY A 23 22.52 3.58 8.47
CA GLY A 23 21.68 2.49 8.98
C GLY A 23 21.30 1.55 7.85
N LEU A 24 21.01 0.28 8.17
CA LEU A 24 20.56 -0.70 7.17
C LEU A 24 19.40 -0.12 6.33
N ASP A 25 18.49 0.59 6.98
CA ASP A 25 17.37 1.31 6.37
C ASP A 25 17.83 2.34 5.33
N GLN A 26 18.86 3.14 5.61
CA GLN A 26 19.38 4.15 4.67
C GLN A 26 20.09 3.51 3.46
N ARG A 27 20.76 2.38 3.66
CA ARG A 27 21.42 1.64 2.58
C ARG A 27 20.39 0.98 1.66
N ILE A 28 19.31 0.46 2.25
CA ILE A 28 18.16 -0.07 1.53
C ILE A 28 17.53 1.07 0.72
N ASP A 29 17.16 2.18 1.37
CA ASP A 29 16.58 3.33 0.69
C ASP A 29 17.44 3.83 -0.47
N GLU A 30 18.76 3.98 -0.30
CA GLU A 30 19.65 4.41 -1.40
C GLU A 30 19.69 3.43 -2.57
N SER A 31 19.59 2.14 -2.30
CA SER A 31 19.58 1.10 -3.33
C SER A 31 18.24 1.05 -4.06
N PHE A 32 17.14 1.34 -3.37
CA PHE A 32 15.78 1.35 -3.93
C PHE A 32 15.37 2.69 -4.55
N LYS A 33 16.01 3.81 -4.15
CA LYS A 33 15.80 5.15 -4.72
C LYS A 33 15.78 5.19 -6.25
N PRO A 34 16.76 4.65 -7.01
CA PRO A 34 16.74 4.75 -8.47
C PRO A 34 15.52 4.06 -9.11
N VAL A 35 15.02 2.99 -8.48
CA VAL A 35 13.82 2.29 -8.93
C VAL A 35 12.58 3.10 -8.54
N SER A 36 12.52 3.60 -7.31
CA SER A 36 11.43 4.44 -6.81
C SER A 36 11.26 5.71 -7.65
N ASP A 37 12.35 6.41 -7.94
CA ASP A 37 12.36 7.65 -8.71
C ASP A 37 11.89 7.41 -10.14
N PHE A 38 12.29 6.29 -10.77
CA PHE A 38 11.81 5.91 -12.10
C PHE A 38 10.28 5.75 -12.13
N PHE A 39 9.70 4.99 -11.20
CA PHE A 39 8.24 4.84 -11.13
C PHE A 39 7.55 6.15 -10.72
N HIS A 40 8.18 6.95 -9.88
CA HIS A 40 7.66 8.25 -9.47
C HIS A 40 7.49 9.17 -10.67
N ASP A 41 8.53 9.35 -11.49
CA ASP A 41 8.49 10.23 -12.65
C ASP A 41 7.50 9.75 -13.72
N VAL A 42 7.41 8.42 -13.92
CA VAL A 42 6.50 7.81 -14.90
C VAL A 42 5.03 7.93 -14.48
N VAL A 43 4.72 7.86 -13.18
CA VAL A 43 3.34 7.83 -12.69
C VAL A 43 2.85 9.23 -12.26
N PHE A 44 3.74 10.08 -11.76
CA PHE A 44 3.41 11.39 -11.20
C PHE A 44 3.78 12.58 -12.09
N PHE A 45 4.08 12.36 -13.38
CA PHE A 45 4.23 13.50 -14.29
C PHE A 45 2.97 14.37 -14.30
N GLN A 46 3.18 15.68 -14.30
CA GLN A 46 2.10 16.65 -14.15
C GLN A 46 1.43 16.90 -15.50
N VAL A 47 0.11 16.75 -15.53
CA VAL A 47 -0.75 17.11 -16.66
C VAL A 47 -1.76 18.14 -16.16
N GLY A 48 -1.66 19.38 -16.65
CA GLY A 48 -2.59 20.45 -16.26
C GLY A 48 -2.56 20.81 -14.76
N GLY A 49 -1.42 20.61 -14.09
CA GLY A 49 -1.26 20.87 -12.65
C GLY A 49 -1.63 19.72 -11.72
N TYR A 50 -2.06 18.57 -12.26
CA TYR A 50 -2.39 17.37 -11.49
C TYR A 50 -1.55 16.17 -11.94
N PRO A 51 -1.18 15.24 -11.04
CA PRO A 51 -0.50 14.00 -11.41
C PRO A 51 -1.31 13.17 -12.42
N PHE A 52 -0.65 12.70 -13.49
CA PHE A 52 -1.27 11.87 -14.53
C PHE A 52 -2.03 10.66 -13.98
N VAL A 53 -1.50 10.02 -12.93
CA VAL A 53 -2.13 8.88 -12.27
C VAL A 53 -3.58 9.14 -11.86
N ILE A 54 -3.96 10.38 -11.53
CA ILE A 54 -5.34 10.73 -11.18
C ILE A 54 -6.26 10.55 -12.39
N PHE A 55 -5.83 11.02 -13.57
CA PHE A 55 -6.60 10.87 -14.79
C PHE A 55 -6.72 9.41 -15.19
N LEU A 56 -5.66 8.63 -15.03
CA LEU A 56 -5.67 7.19 -15.27
C LEU A 56 -6.62 6.45 -14.30
N LEU A 57 -6.56 6.77 -13.00
CA LEU A 57 -7.41 6.17 -11.97
C LEU A 57 -8.87 6.51 -12.19
N VAL A 58 -9.20 7.79 -12.37
CA VAL A 58 -10.58 8.23 -12.61
C VAL A 58 -11.11 7.68 -13.93
N GLY A 59 -10.30 7.73 -14.99
CA GLY A 59 -10.67 7.18 -16.30
C GLY A 59 -10.92 5.68 -16.24
N SER A 60 -10.05 4.91 -15.58
CA SER A 60 -10.23 3.46 -15.41
C SER A 60 -11.44 3.15 -14.54
N ALA A 61 -11.62 3.85 -13.42
CA ALA A 61 -12.77 3.66 -12.53
C ALA A 61 -14.09 3.95 -13.26
N LEU A 62 -14.14 5.02 -14.05
CA LEU A 62 -15.31 5.38 -14.86
C LEU A 62 -15.55 4.33 -15.95
N PHE A 63 -14.50 3.92 -16.68
CA PHE A 63 -14.59 2.88 -17.70
C PHE A 63 -15.16 1.58 -17.13
N PHE A 64 -14.59 1.05 -16.04
CA PHE A 64 -15.08 -0.17 -15.42
C PHE A 64 -16.50 0.00 -14.86
N THR A 65 -16.83 1.15 -14.28
CA THR A 65 -18.18 1.42 -13.77
C THR A 65 -19.22 1.39 -14.89
N ILE A 66 -18.95 2.01 -16.05
CA ILE A 66 -19.87 2.00 -17.19
C ILE A 66 -19.88 0.63 -17.86
N TYR A 67 -18.71 0.04 -18.12
CA TYR A 67 -18.57 -1.24 -18.81
C TYR A 67 -19.30 -2.37 -18.07
N PHE A 68 -19.21 -2.42 -16.74
CA PHE A 68 -19.92 -3.40 -15.90
C PHE A 68 -21.35 -2.98 -15.52
N GLY A 69 -21.83 -1.82 -15.99
CA GLY A 69 -23.20 -1.36 -15.77
C GLY A 69 -23.53 -1.02 -14.32
N PHE A 70 -22.68 -0.20 -13.69
CA PHE A 70 -22.79 0.25 -12.29
C PHE A 70 -22.88 -0.92 -11.29
N PRO A 71 -21.81 -1.76 -11.20
CA PRO A 71 -21.83 -2.97 -10.38
C PRO A 71 -22.09 -2.66 -8.89
N ASN A 72 -21.61 -1.52 -8.40
CA ASN A 72 -21.82 -1.06 -7.02
C ASN A 72 -23.30 -0.93 -6.64
N ILE A 73 -24.19 -0.67 -7.60
CA ILE A 73 -25.64 -0.56 -7.36
C ILE A 73 -26.32 -1.88 -7.69
N ARG A 74 -26.00 -2.47 -8.86
CA ARG A 74 -26.63 -3.68 -9.36
C ARG A 74 -26.42 -4.88 -8.44
N TYR A 75 -25.23 -5.03 -7.88
CA TYR A 75 -24.84 -6.21 -7.11
C TYR A 75 -24.76 -5.97 -5.60
N PHE A 76 -25.10 -4.77 -5.12
CA PHE A 76 -25.02 -4.43 -3.69
C PHE A 76 -25.71 -5.47 -2.79
N TRP A 77 -26.96 -5.79 -3.10
CA TRP A 77 -27.74 -6.78 -2.34
C TRP A 77 -27.21 -8.20 -2.48
N THR A 78 -26.68 -8.54 -3.65
CA THR A 78 -26.05 -9.84 -3.89
C THR A 78 -24.82 -9.99 -3.03
N SER A 79 -23.93 -8.99 -3.00
CA SER A 79 -22.72 -8.99 -2.18
C SER A 79 -23.02 -9.15 -0.70
N ILE A 80 -24.07 -8.49 -0.18
CA ILE A 80 -24.51 -8.65 1.21
C ILE A 80 -24.98 -10.09 1.49
N ASN A 81 -25.73 -10.71 0.59
CA ASN A 81 -26.17 -12.09 0.76
C ASN A 81 -25.00 -13.08 0.69
N VAL A 82 -23.98 -12.79 -0.13
CA VAL A 82 -22.74 -13.58 -0.23
C VAL A 82 -21.93 -13.52 1.07
N VAL A 83 -21.66 -12.33 1.63
CA VAL A 83 -20.90 -12.23 2.88
C VAL A 83 -21.66 -12.74 4.11
N ARG A 84 -22.99 -12.82 4.04
CA ARG A 84 -23.84 -13.43 5.07
C ARG A 84 -23.90 -14.97 4.97
N GLY A 85 -23.22 -15.57 4.00
CA GLY A 85 -23.16 -17.02 3.82
C GLY A 85 -24.38 -17.66 3.17
N LYS A 86 -25.29 -16.87 2.56
CA LYS A 86 -26.53 -17.39 1.95
C LYS A 86 -26.25 -18.32 0.76
N TYR A 87 -25.09 -18.19 0.12
CA TYR A 87 -24.73 -18.94 -1.08
C TYR A 87 -23.62 -19.98 -0.84
N ASP A 88 -23.11 -20.13 0.38
CA ASP A 88 -22.01 -21.06 0.71
C ASP A 88 -22.37 -22.53 0.40
N ASP A 89 -23.65 -22.88 0.48
CA ASP A 89 -24.13 -24.23 0.15
C ASP A 89 -24.14 -24.49 -1.37
N VAL A 90 -24.34 -23.46 -2.20
CA VAL A 90 -24.30 -23.59 -3.66
C VAL A 90 -22.87 -23.86 -4.12
N ASP A 91 -21.89 -23.22 -3.48
CA ASP A 91 -20.48 -23.43 -3.78
C ASP A 91 -20.02 -24.83 -3.37
N LYS A 92 -20.47 -25.37 -2.23
CA LYS A 92 -20.12 -26.73 -1.77
C LYS A 92 -20.64 -27.87 -2.67
N ASN A 93 -21.71 -27.64 -3.42
CA ASN A 93 -22.30 -28.65 -4.32
C ASN A 93 -21.64 -28.70 -5.70
N ASN A 94 -20.80 -27.71 -6.05
CA ASN A 94 -19.99 -27.75 -7.25
C ASN A 94 -18.67 -28.45 -6.92
N SER A 95 -18.39 -29.56 -7.62
CA SER A 95 -17.31 -30.52 -7.30
C SER A 95 -15.88 -29.97 -7.38
N ASP A 96 -15.72 -28.71 -7.78
CA ASP A 96 -14.45 -28.01 -7.98
C ASP A 96 -14.17 -26.90 -6.93
N SER A 97 -15.09 -26.68 -6.00
CA SER A 97 -14.96 -25.62 -4.98
C SER A 97 -14.06 -26.09 -3.84
N LYS A 98 -12.79 -25.69 -3.84
CA LYS A 98 -11.96 -25.81 -2.65
C LYS A 98 -12.50 -24.86 -1.58
N ASP A 99 -12.95 -25.43 -0.47
CA ASP A 99 -13.40 -24.68 0.71
C ASP A 99 -12.24 -23.76 1.17
N GLY A 100 -12.51 -22.46 1.26
CA GLY A 100 -11.49 -21.47 1.61
C GLY A 100 -11.05 -21.60 3.07
N GLU A 101 -9.83 -21.14 3.39
CA GLU A 101 -9.30 -21.19 4.77
C GLU A 101 -10.08 -20.30 5.76
N VAL A 102 -10.84 -19.32 5.26
CA VAL A 102 -11.62 -18.37 6.04
C VAL A 102 -13.00 -18.14 5.41
N SER A 103 -14.00 -17.76 6.23
CA SER A 103 -15.34 -17.44 5.74
C SER A 103 -15.35 -16.16 4.89
N HIS A 104 -16.35 -16.02 4.01
CA HIS A 104 -16.51 -14.81 3.19
C HIS A 104 -16.64 -13.53 4.03
N PHE A 105 -17.27 -13.62 5.21
CA PHE A 105 -17.33 -12.52 6.17
C PHE A 105 -15.96 -12.19 6.77
N GLN A 106 -15.19 -13.20 7.16
CA GLN A 106 -13.85 -13.00 7.74
C GLN A 106 -12.86 -12.42 6.73
N ALA A 107 -12.95 -12.85 5.47
CA ALA A 107 -12.20 -12.27 4.37
C ALA A 107 -12.54 -10.78 4.18
N LEU A 108 -13.83 -10.42 4.17
CA LEU A 108 -14.27 -9.02 4.12
C LEU A 108 -13.72 -8.21 5.29
N ALA A 109 -13.82 -8.73 6.51
CA ALA A 109 -13.37 -8.05 7.73
C ALA A 109 -11.85 -7.85 7.80
N THR A 110 -11.08 -8.63 7.05
CA THR A 110 -9.61 -8.50 6.96
C THR A 110 -9.21 -7.54 5.84
N ALA A 111 -10.02 -7.42 4.79
CA ALA A 111 -9.75 -6.55 3.65
C ALA A 111 -10.09 -5.07 3.89
N VAL A 112 -10.98 -4.78 4.85
CA VAL A 112 -11.43 -3.41 5.23
C VAL A 112 -10.65 -2.93 6.44
#